data_AF-C9DE92-F1
#
_entry.id   AF-C9DE92-F1
#
_cell.length_a   1.000
_cell.length_b   1.000
_cell.length_c   1.000
_cell.angle_alpha   90.00
_cell.angle_beta   90.00
_cell.angle_gamma   90.00
#
_symmetry.space_group_name_H-M   'P 1'
#
loop_
_entity.id
_entity.type
_entity.pdbx_description
1 polymer ?
#
loop_
_entity_poly.entity_id
_entity_poly.type
_entity_poly.pdbx_seq_one_letter_code
_entity_poly.pdbx_strand_id
1 'polypeptide(L)'
;DESTGTIGKRLATIGMENTPENARVYRQLLFTSDKSMSNYISGVILFHDTFFQKTDDGTPFVKVLQDKGIIPGIKVDKGVVKLLGTDDETTTQGLDGLAERCKEYYDGGARFAKWRCVLKIGNGRPSQLAIMENANVLARYASICQMNGLCPIVEPEILTDGNHDLEACIEASEKTLAAVYKALNDHHVYLEGTLL
;
A
#
# COMPACT_ATOMS: atom_id res chain seq x y z
N ASP A 1 -0.83 -1.70 -7.52
CA ASP A 1 -1.98 -1.52 -6.58
C ASP A 1 -2.63 -0.13 -6.68
N GLU A 2 -2.48 0.54 -7.81
CA GLU A 2 -3.07 1.85 -8.04
C GLU A 2 -4.59 1.78 -8.00
N SER A 3 -5.19 2.62 -7.15
CA SER A 3 -6.63 2.83 -7.12
C SER A 3 -7.16 3.34 -8.47
N THR A 4 -8.46 3.26 -8.68
CA THR A 4 -9.14 3.70 -9.91
C THR A 4 -8.76 5.13 -10.34
N GLY A 5 -8.62 6.04 -9.37
CA GLY A 5 -8.18 7.41 -9.66
C GLY A 5 -6.71 7.50 -10.08
N THR A 6 -5.82 6.74 -9.42
CA THR A 6 -4.38 6.77 -9.72
C THR A 6 -4.06 6.10 -11.05
N ILE A 7 -4.65 4.94 -11.35
CA ILE A 7 -4.46 4.28 -12.66
C ILE A 7 -5.02 5.12 -13.79
N GLY A 8 -6.15 5.81 -13.58
CA GLY A 8 -6.73 6.72 -14.57
C GLY A 8 -5.77 7.83 -14.99
N LYS A 9 -5.03 8.41 -14.04
CA LYS A 9 -3.98 9.39 -14.35
C LYS A 9 -2.86 8.79 -15.22
N ARG A 10 -2.49 7.53 -15.00
CA ARG A 10 -1.47 6.83 -15.79
C ARG A 10 -1.97 6.53 -17.21
N LEU A 11 -3.17 5.98 -17.34
CA LEU A 11 -3.79 5.70 -18.65
C LEU A 11 -3.98 6.97 -19.50
N ALA A 12 -4.34 8.09 -18.86
CA ALA A 12 -4.48 9.37 -19.55
C ALA A 12 -3.18 9.85 -20.22
N THR A 13 -2.00 9.55 -19.65
CA THR A 13 -0.70 9.95 -20.25
C THR A 13 -0.42 9.29 -21.59
N ILE A 14 -1.08 8.16 -21.88
CA ILE A 14 -0.97 7.43 -23.15
C ILE A 14 -2.24 7.53 -24.01
N GLY A 15 -3.17 8.43 -23.66
CA GLY A 15 -4.42 8.63 -24.38
C GLY A 15 -5.42 7.48 -24.25
N MET A 16 -5.30 6.62 -23.23
CA MET A 16 -6.21 5.51 -22.99
C MET A 16 -7.29 5.88 -21.98
N GLU A 17 -8.55 5.49 -22.25
CA GLU A 17 -9.68 5.75 -21.37
C GLU A 17 -9.60 4.93 -20.07
N ASN A 18 -9.98 5.53 -18.94
CA ASN A 18 -10.01 4.86 -17.63
C ASN A 18 -11.28 4.01 -17.43
N THR A 19 -11.33 2.86 -18.11
CA THR A 19 -12.41 1.88 -17.93
C THR A 19 -11.94 0.68 -17.10
N PRO A 20 -12.85 -0.04 -16.41
CA PRO A 20 -12.49 -1.28 -15.71
C PRO A 20 -11.81 -2.31 -16.60
N GLU A 21 -12.20 -2.38 -17.87
CA GLU A 21 -11.62 -3.30 -18.85
C GLU A 21 -10.21 -2.89 -19.26
N ASN A 22 -9.97 -1.61 -19.58
CA ASN A 22 -8.62 -1.12 -19.89
C ASN A 22 -7.67 -1.30 -18.69
N ALA A 23 -8.17 -1.06 -17.48
CA ALA A 23 -7.44 -1.34 -16.26
C ALA A 23 -7.12 -2.84 -16.12
N ARG A 24 -8.07 -3.74 -16.41
CA ARG A 24 -7.87 -5.19 -16.38
C ARG A 24 -6.83 -5.65 -17.41
N VAL A 25 -6.98 -5.24 -18.68
CA VAL A 25 -6.06 -5.58 -19.78
C VAL A 25 -4.65 -5.09 -19.48
N TYR A 26 -4.50 -3.88 -18.95
CA TYR A 26 -3.19 -3.36 -18.54
C TYR A 26 -2.53 -4.23 -17.46
N ARG A 27 -3.29 -4.70 -16.46
CA ARG A 27 -2.75 -5.60 -15.42
C ARG A 27 -2.48 -7.00 -15.97
N GLN A 28 -3.33 -7.52 -16.85
CA GLN A 28 -3.08 -8.78 -17.53
C GLN A 28 -1.74 -8.74 -18.26
N LEU A 29 -1.48 -7.68 -19.04
CA LEU A 29 -0.21 -7.50 -19.76
C LEU A 29 1.00 -7.62 -18.82
N LEU A 30 0.94 -7.05 -17.62
CA LEU A 30 2.00 -7.18 -16.62
C LEU A 30 2.12 -8.61 -16.11
N PHE A 31 1.02 -9.23 -15.69
CA PHE A 31 1.05 -10.52 -15.00
C PHE A 31 1.28 -11.72 -15.94
N THR A 32 0.96 -11.58 -17.22
CA THR A 32 1.20 -12.61 -18.24
C THR A 32 2.53 -12.44 -18.98
N SER A 33 3.35 -11.47 -18.58
CA SER A 33 4.74 -11.35 -19.03
C SER A 33 5.51 -12.67 -18.86
N ASP A 34 6.63 -12.82 -19.56
CA ASP A 34 7.38 -14.08 -19.62
C ASP A 34 7.70 -14.68 -18.23
N LYS A 35 7.87 -16.00 -18.16
CA LYS A 35 8.17 -16.71 -16.91
C LYS A 35 9.43 -16.20 -16.21
N SER A 36 10.39 -15.63 -16.95
CA SER A 36 11.57 -14.98 -16.37
C SER A 36 11.26 -13.85 -15.38
N MET A 37 10.04 -13.29 -15.39
CA MET A 37 9.59 -12.31 -14.40
C MET A 37 9.76 -12.80 -12.95
N SER A 38 9.56 -14.11 -12.70
CA SER A 38 9.66 -14.66 -11.34
C SER A 38 11.09 -14.70 -10.78
N ASN A 39 12.11 -14.49 -11.63
CA ASN A 39 13.49 -14.33 -11.18
C ASN A 39 13.73 -12.98 -10.47
N TYR A 40 12.84 -12.00 -10.68
CA TYR A 40 13.04 -10.62 -10.23
C TYR A 40 11.89 -10.09 -9.39
N ILE A 41 10.70 -10.66 -9.52
CA ILE A 41 9.49 -10.22 -8.81
C ILE A 41 9.10 -11.28 -7.80
N SER A 42 9.33 -11.01 -6.51
CA SER A 42 8.94 -11.91 -5.41
C SER A 42 7.46 -11.79 -5.06
N GLY A 43 6.88 -10.60 -5.22
CA GLY A 43 5.49 -10.34 -4.89
C GLY A 43 4.90 -9.19 -5.69
N VAL A 44 3.57 -9.18 -5.82
CA VAL A 44 2.82 -8.14 -6.53
C VAL A 44 1.69 -7.62 -5.64
N ILE A 45 1.64 -6.30 -5.44
CA ILE A 45 0.57 -5.65 -4.68
C ILE A 45 -0.59 -5.32 -5.63
N LEU A 46 -1.76 -5.86 -5.31
CA LEU A 46 -2.99 -5.70 -6.07
C LEU A 46 -3.90 -4.65 -5.41
N PHE A 47 -4.73 -4.01 -6.23
CA PHE A 47 -5.90 -3.27 -5.75
C PHE A 47 -7.11 -4.21 -5.67
N HIS A 48 -8.12 -3.87 -4.86
CA HIS A 48 -9.30 -4.71 -4.63
C HIS A 48 -9.92 -5.23 -5.95
N ASP A 49 -10.23 -4.34 -6.89
CA ASP A 49 -10.83 -4.74 -8.16
C ASP A 49 -9.95 -5.74 -8.92
N THR A 50 -8.63 -5.49 -8.98
CA THR A 50 -7.67 -6.38 -9.65
C THR A 50 -7.54 -7.74 -8.95
N PHE A 51 -7.69 -7.78 -7.63
CA PHE A 51 -7.60 -9.03 -6.86
C PHE A 51 -8.65 -10.06 -7.30
N PHE A 52 -9.84 -9.58 -7.69
CA PHE A 52 -10.96 -10.44 -8.13
C PHE A 52 -11.09 -10.54 -9.67
N GLN A 53 -10.22 -9.86 -10.42
CA GLN A 53 -10.22 -9.92 -11.88
C GLN A 53 -9.58 -11.20 -12.42
N LYS A 54 -9.90 -11.46 -13.69
CA LYS A 54 -9.46 -12.64 -14.45
C LYS A 54 -8.80 -12.22 -15.75
N THR A 55 -7.96 -13.10 -16.26
CA THR A 55 -7.42 -13.03 -17.63
C THR A 55 -8.50 -13.31 -18.67
N ASP A 56 -8.17 -13.10 -19.95
CA ASP A 56 -9.07 -13.38 -21.09
C ASP A 56 -9.53 -14.85 -21.15
N ASP A 57 -8.71 -15.78 -20.67
CA ASP A 57 -9.03 -17.21 -20.59
C ASP A 57 -9.83 -17.60 -19.32
N GLY A 58 -10.17 -16.63 -18.47
CA GLY A 58 -10.93 -16.83 -17.24
C GLY A 58 -10.10 -17.22 -16.01
N THR A 59 -8.77 -17.32 -16.12
CA THR A 59 -7.89 -17.59 -14.98
C THR A 59 -7.82 -16.38 -14.02
N PRO A 60 -8.04 -16.56 -12.70
CA PRO A 60 -7.88 -15.46 -11.74
C PRO A 60 -6.45 -14.89 -11.74
N PHE A 61 -6.28 -13.58 -11.64
CA PHE A 61 -4.94 -12.97 -11.60
C PHE A 61 -4.07 -13.46 -10.45
N VAL A 62 -4.68 -13.67 -9.27
CA VAL A 62 -4.00 -14.29 -8.12
C VAL A 62 -3.38 -15.63 -8.51
N LYS A 63 -4.13 -16.47 -9.25
CA LYS A 63 -3.66 -17.77 -9.70
C LYS A 63 -2.51 -17.64 -10.73
N VAL A 64 -2.60 -16.69 -11.67
CA VAL A 64 -1.52 -16.42 -12.63
C VAL A 64 -0.20 -16.10 -11.91
N LEU A 65 -0.25 -15.28 -10.86
CA LEU A 65 0.92 -14.93 -10.05
C LEU A 65 1.45 -16.14 -9.28
N GLN A 66 0.57 -16.89 -8.61
CA GLN A 66 0.94 -18.09 -7.85
C GLN A 66 1.56 -19.18 -8.73
N ASP A 67 1.02 -19.41 -9.93
CA ASP A 67 1.54 -20.40 -10.89
C ASP A 67 2.95 -20.01 -11.40
N LYS A 68 3.35 -18.74 -11.25
CA LYS A 68 4.70 -18.23 -11.52
C LYS A 68 5.61 -18.20 -10.28
N GLY A 69 5.11 -18.60 -9.10
CA GLY A 69 5.85 -18.49 -7.84
C GLY A 69 5.91 -17.06 -7.27
N ILE A 70 5.06 -16.15 -7.75
CA ILE A 70 4.99 -14.76 -7.30
C ILE A 70 3.91 -14.67 -6.23
N ILE A 71 4.24 -14.06 -5.09
CA ILE A 71 3.34 -13.93 -3.95
C ILE A 71 2.31 -12.83 -4.22
N PRO A 72 0.98 -13.10 -4.15
CA PRO A 72 -0.02 -12.05 -4.23
C PRO A 72 -0.10 -11.26 -2.92
N GLY A 73 -0.13 -9.93 -3.04
CA GLY A 73 -0.37 -9.00 -1.93
C GLY A 73 -1.54 -8.07 -2.24
N ILE A 74 -2.07 -7.42 -1.21
CA ILE A 74 -3.27 -6.59 -1.32
C ILE A 74 -3.10 -5.22 -0.65
N LYS A 75 -3.43 -4.14 -1.35
CA LYS A 75 -3.57 -2.82 -0.73
C LYS A 75 -4.91 -2.74 0.01
N VAL A 76 -4.88 -2.44 1.30
CA VAL A 76 -6.08 -2.49 2.15
C VAL A 76 -6.52 -1.13 2.72
N ASP A 77 -5.67 -0.10 2.61
CA ASP A 77 -6.05 1.26 2.95
C ASP A 77 -7.08 1.82 1.96
N LYS A 78 -7.96 2.70 2.46
CA LYS A 78 -9.02 3.39 1.72
C LYS A 78 -8.64 4.85 1.39
N GLY A 79 -7.34 5.12 1.28
CA GLY A 79 -6.79 6.42 0.91
C GLY A 79 -6.64 7.40 2.08
N VAL A 80 -6.07 8.56 1.75
CA VAL A 80 -5.76 9.62 2.71
C VAL A 80 -6.96 10.51 3.00
N VAL A 81 -7.03 11.06 4.21
CA VAL A 81 -8.00 12.05 4.67
C VAL A 81 -7.29 13.17 5.39
N LYS A 82 -7.83 14.40 5.33
CA LYS A 82 -7.19 15.59 5.91
C LYS A 82 -7.19 15.55 7.43
N LEU A 83 -6.10 15.99 8.04
CA LEU A 83 -6.01 16.27 9.47
C LEU A 83 -6.48 17.69 9.76
N LEU A 84 -7.56 17.83 10.52
CA LEU A 84 -8.09 19.14 10.90
C LEU A 84 -7.05 19.95 11.69
N GLY A 85 -6.90 21.23 11.33
CA GLY A 85 -5.97 22.14 12.02
C GLY A 85 -4.51 22.00 11.59
N THR A 86 -4.23 21.27 10.51
CA THR A 86 -2.88 21.13 9.91
C THR A 86 -2.77 21.86 8.56
N ASP A 87 -1.53 22.10 8.11
CA ASP A 87 -1.25 22.67 6.78
C ASP A 87 -1.29 21.58 5.69
N ASP A 88 -2.51 21.19 5.30
CA ASP A 88 -2.75 20.18 4.24
C ASP A 88 -2.03 18.83 4.49
N GLU A 89 -1.95 18.43 5.75
CA GLU A 89 -1.47 17.11 6.16
C GLU A 89 -2.62 16.10 6.21
N THR A 90 -2.26 14.82 6.21
CA THR A 90 -3.21 13.73 6.09
C THR A 90 -2.93 12.61 7.08
N THR A 91 -3.98 11.90 7.48
CA THR A 91 -3.89 10.49 7.94
C THR A 91 -4.52 9.59 6.88
N THR A 92 -4.56 8.29 7.11
CA THR A 92 -5.09 7.30 6.18
C THR A 92 -6.22 6.51 6.82
N GLN A 93 -7.30 6.30 6.07
CA GLN A 93 -8.48 5.56 6.56
C GLN A 93 -8.50 4.13 6.03
N GLY A 94 -9.32 3.27 6.64
CA GLY A 94 -9.56 1.90 6.17
C GLY A 94 -9.58 0.81 7.24
N LEU A 95 -9.48 1.16 8.52
CA LEU A 95 -9.48 0.17 9.61
C LEU A 95 -10.84 -0.50 9.81
N ASP A 96 -11.93 0.19 9.47
CA ASP A 96 -13.29 -0.34 9.62
C ASP A 96 -13.51 -1.57 8.73
N GLY A 97 -13.86 -2.68 9.38
CA GLY A 97 -14.03 -4.00 8.74
C GLY A 97 -12.72 -4.59 8.19
N LEU A 98 -11.55 -4.10 8.62
CA LEU A 98 -10.27 -4.57 8.08
C LEU A 98 -10.01 -6.05 8.39
N ALA A 99 -10.38 -6.55 9.57
CA ALA A 99 -10.14 -7.94 9.94
C ALA A 99 -10.89 -8.91 9.01
N GLU A 100 -12.17 -8.65 8.75
CA GLU A 100 -13.01 -9.44 7.85
C GLU A 100 -12.45 -9.43 6.43
N ARG A 101 -12.04 -8.25 5.94
CA ARG A 101 -11.41 -8.11 4.63
C ARG A 101 -10.07 -8.84 4.55
N CYS A 102 -9.22 -8.76 5.59
CA CYS A 102 -7.95 -9.48 5.64
C CYS A 102 -8.16 -10.98 5.55
N LYS A 103 -9.17 -11.52 6.24
CA LYS A 103 -9.55 -12.93 6.14
C LYS A 103 -9.98 -13.30 4.72
N GLU A 104 -10.87 -12.51 4.12
CA GLU A 104 -11.31 -12.71 2.73
C GLU A 104 -10.13 -12.72 1.75
N TYR A 105 -9.20 -11.77 1.89
CA TYR A 105 -8.01 -11.73 1.03
C TYR A 105 -7.06 -12.89 1.26
N TYR A 106 -6.88 -13.33 2.52
CA TYR A 106 -6.05 -14.49 2.84
C TYR A 106 -6.62 -15.76 2.20
N ASP A 107 -7.93 -15.99 2.34
CA ASP A 107 -8.66 -17.09 1.73
C ASP A 107 -8.60 -17.01 0.19
N GLY A 108 -8.62 -15.78 -0.35
CA GLY A 108 -8.43 -15.50 -1.78
C GLY A 108 -7.00 -15.63 -2.29
N GLY A 109 -6.01 -15.93 -1.44
CA GLY A 109 -4.64 -16.23 -1.83
C GLY A 109 -3.59 -15.14 -1.57
N ALA A 110 -3.96 -14.00 -0.98
CA ALA A 110 -3.00 -12.99 -0.52
C ALA A 110 -2.16 -13.52 0.64
N ARG A 111 -0.89 -13.13 0.72
CA ARG A 111 -0.01 -13.45 1.86
C ARG A 111 0.66 -12.25 2.51
N PHE A 112 0.49 -11.08 1.91
CA PHE A 112 0.91 -9.81 2.49
C PHE A 112 -0.08 -8.71 2.14
N ALA A 113 -0.05 -7.63 2.89
CA ALA A 113 -0.88 -6.47 2.67
C ALA A 113 0.00 -5.21 2.56
N LYS A 114 -0.58 -4.12 2.05
CA LYS A 114 0.04 -2.79 2.04
C LYS A 114 -0.90 -1.74 2.60
N TRP A 115 -0.33 -0.81 3.37
CA TRP A 115 -1.01 0.40 3.80
C TRP A 115 -0.10 1.61 3.64
N ARG A 116 -0.57 2.60 2.89
CA ARG A 116 0.19 3.82 2.60
C ARG A 116 -0.28 5.01 3.43
N CYS A 117 0.62 5.54 4.24
CA CYS A 117 0.51 6.87 4.85
C CYS A 117 1.32 7.90 4.06
N VAL A 118 0.93 9.17 4.14
CA VAL A 118 1.58 10.25 3.38
C VAL A 118 1.92 11.40 4.31
N LEU A 119 3.19 11.79 4.29
CA LEU A 119 3.74 12.93 5.00
C LEU A 119 4.38 13.89 4.00
N LYS A 120 4.41 15.18 4.34
CA LYS A 120 4.96 16.26 3.49
C LYS A 120 6.03 17.02 4.25
N ILE A 121 7.01 17.54 3.54
CA ILE A 121 8.05 18.42 4.09
C ILE A 121 7.76 19.88 3.71
N GLY A 122 8.01 20.79 4.65
CA GLY A 122 7.97 22.24 4.43
C GLY A 122 6.87 22.94 5.23
N ASN A 123 7.02 24.24 5.46
CA ASN A 123 6.10 25.04 6.30
C ASN A 123 5.86 24.46 7.71
N GLY A 124 6.91 23.87 8.34
CA GLY A 124 6.78 23.23 9.65
C GLY A 124 6.20 21.81 9.64
N ARG A 125 6.09 21.19 8.45
CA ARG A 125 5.69 19.79 8.25
C ARG A 125 6.89 18.86 8.04
N PRO A 126 6.79 17.57 8.41
CA PRO A 126 5.61 16.94 9.01
C PRO A 126 5.42 17.37 10.47
N SER A 127 4.18 17.70 10.85
CA SER A 127 3.86 18.08 12.23
C SER A 127 3.92 16.85 13.14
N GLN A 128 4.10 17.09 14.44
CA GLN A 128 4.05 16.03 15.44
C GLN A 128 2.71 15.28 15.42
N LEU A 129 1.59 15.99 15.17
CA LEU A 129 0.27 15.38 15.05
C LEU A 129 0.23 14.40 13.86
N ALA A 130 0.70 14.83 12.69
CA ALA A 130 0.72 13.99 11.50
C ALA A 130 1.61 12.75 11.67
N ILE A 131 2.79 12.91 12.27
CA ILE A 131 3.69 11.78 12.56
C ILE A 131 3.01 10.78 13.51
N MET A 132 2.49 11.25 14.65
CA MET A 132 1.90 10.37 15.67
C MET A 132 0.67 9.62 15.14
N GLU A 133 -0.22 10.32 14.44
CA GLU A 133 -1.44 9.72 13.92
C GLU A 133 -1.16 8.69 12.83
N ASN A 134 -0.25 9.00 11.88
CA ASN A 134 0.11 8.05 10.83
C ASN A 134 0.86 6.83 11.39
N ALA A 135 1.77 7.02 12.36
CA ALA A 135 2.43 5.91 13.03
C ALA A 135 1.44 5.00 13.76
N ASN A 136 0.48 5.59 14.49
CA ASN A 136 -0.53 4.84 15.23
C ASN A 136 -1.47 4.06 14.30
N VAL A 137 -1.95 4.66 13.20
CA VAL A 137 -2.83 3.95 12.26
C VAL A 137 -2.11 2.82 11.52
N LEU A 138 -0.83 3.00 11.18
CA LEU A 138 0.02 1.93 10.62
C LEU A 138 0.18 0.77 11.58
N ALA A 139 0.38 1.04 12.88
CA ALA A 139 0.49 -0.01 13.90
C ALA A 139 -0.81 -0.79 14.09
N ARG A 140 -1.96 -0.10 14.11
CA ARG A 140 -3.30 -0.73 14.13
C ARG A 140 -3.51 -1.62 12.91
N TYR A 141 -3.18 -1.13 11.72
CA TYR A 141 -3.25 -1.89 10.46
C TYR A 141 -2.37 -3.15 10.52
N ALA A 142 -1.11 -3.00 10.94
CA ALA A 142 -0.14 -4.08 10.97
C ALA A 142 -0.57 -5.19 11.95
N SER A 143 -1.04 -4.81 13.14
CA SER A 143 -1.57 -5.74 14.13
C SER A 143 -2.76 -6.56 13.56
N ILE A 144 -3.72 -5.90 12.91
CA ILE A 144 -4.86 -6.59 12.28
C ILE A 144 -4.41 -7.54 11.16
N CYS A 145 -3.42 -7.15 10.35
CA CYS A 145 -2.88 -8.04 9.31
C CYS A 145 -2.25 -9.30 9.90
N GLN A 146 -1.41 -9.15 10.93
CA GLN A 146 -0.74 -10.29 11.56
C GLN A 146 -1.74 -11.24 12.24
N MET A 147 -2.80 -10.71 12.86
CA MET A 147 -3.89 -11.53 13.41
C MET A 147 -4.58 -12.40 12.34
N ASN A 148 -4.53 -12.00 11.08
CA ASN A 148 -5.16 -12.69 9.95
C ASN A 148 -4.15 -13.35 9.00
N GLY A 149 -2.90 -13.54 9.44
CA GLY A 149 -1.87 -14.26 8.69
C GLY A 149 -1.28 -13.52 7.49
N LEU A 150 -1.53 -12.21 7.36
CA LEU A 150 -0.92 -11.39 6.32
C LEU A 150 0.30 -10.65 6.86
N CYS A 151 1.43 -10.72 6.15
CA CYS A 151 2.59 -9.87 6.41
C CYS A 151 2.25 -8.41 6.03
N PRO A 152 2.27 -7.42 6.95
CA PRO A 152 2.02 -6.03 6.59
C PRO A 152 3.29 -5.37 6.01
N ILE A 153 3.13 -4.70 4.87
CA ILE A 153 4.06 -3.68 4.38
C ILE A 153 3.59 -2.34 4.99
N VAL A 154 4.44 -1.78 5.83
CA VAL A 154 4.22 -0.52 6.55
C VAL A 154 4.83 0.60 5.71
N GLU A 155 4.04 1.44 5.04
CA GLU A 155 4.56 2.46 4.10
C GLU A 155 4.28 3.89 4.62
N PRO A 156 5.18 4.48 5.43
CA PRO A 156 5.11 5.88 5.85
C PRO A 156 5.79 6.79 4.81
N GLU A 157 5.18 6.99 3.65
CA GLU A 157 5.81 7.74 2.56
C GLU A 157 5.94 9.23 2.89
N ILE A 158 7.18 9.72 2.90
CA ILE A 158 7.48 11.14 2.93
C ILE A 158 7.66 11.61 1.49
N LEU A 159 6.78 12.50 1.04
CA LEU A 159 6.81 13.00 -0.34
C LEU A 159 8.08 13.80 -0.61
N THR A 160 8.66 13.58 -1.79
CA THR A 160 9.82 14.32 -2.29
C THR A 160 9.42 15.64 -2.95
N ASP A 161 8.12 15.95 -3.07
CA ASP A 161 7.63 17.21 -3.63
C ASP A 161 8.08 18.41 -2.76
N GLY A 162 8.58 19.46 -3.41
CA GLY A 162 8.97 20.71 -2.77
C GLY A 162 10.40 21.14 -3.10
N ASN A 163 10.89 22.15 -2.37
CA ASN A 163 12.24 22.73 -2.51
C ASN A 163 13.12 22.48 -1.28
N HIS A 164 12.82 21.45 -0.49
CA HIS A 164 13.60 21.10 0.70
C HIS A 164 14.92 20.45 0.30
N ASP A 165 15.93 20.57 1.15
CA ASP A 165 17.24 19.96 0.96
C ASP A 165 17.28 18.51 1.49
N LEU A 166 18.45 17.88 1.36
CA LEU A 166 18.68 16.52 1.80
C LEU A 166 18.56 16.41 3.33
N GLU A 167 19.07 17.40 4.05
CA GLU A 167 19.08 17.47 5.50
C GLU A 167 17.65 17.48 6.06
N ALA A 168 16.75 18.27 5.48
CA ALA A 168 15.33 18.25 5.85
C ALA A 168 14.66 16.90 5.59
N CYS A 169 15.02 16.21 4.51
CA CYS A 169 14.52 14.86 4.20
C CYS A 169 15.02 13.83 5.22
N ILE A 170 16.29 13.89 5.61
CA ILE A 170 16.88 13.04 6.66
C ILE A 170 16.14 13.27 7.99
N GLU A 171 15.98 14.54 8.41
CA GLU A 171 15.32 14.87 9.67
C GLU A 171 13.87 14.38 9.71
N ALA A 172 13.10 14.60 8.63
CA ALA A 172 11.73 14.12 8.53
C ALA A 172 11.65 12.59 8.56
N SER A 173 12.59 11.91 7.89
CA SER A 173 12.66 10.45 7.83
C SER A 173 12.98 9.84 9.18
N GLU A 174 14.01 10.33 9.87
CA GLU A 174 14.42 9.83 11.19
C GLU A 174 13.29 9.96 12.21
N LYS A 175 12.66 11.14 12.28
CA LYS A 175 11.53 11.39 13.20
C LYS A 175 10.34 10.49 12.89
N THR A 176 9.99 10.35 11.62
CA THR A 176 8.84 9.54 11.19
C THR A 176 9.09 8.06 11.47
N LEU A 177 10.25 7.52 11.08
CA LEU A 177 10.57 6.11 11.26
C LEU A 177 10.72 5.73 12.74
N ALA A 178 11.32 6.60 13.56
CA ALA A 178 11.39 6.38 15.00
C ALA A 178 9.99 6.28 15.63
N ALA A 179 9.07 7.16 15.23
CA ALA A 179 7.68 7.11 15.70
C ALA A 179 6.94 5.87 15.21
N VAL A 180 7.15 5.46 13.95
CA VAL A 180 6.56 4.24 13.36
C VAL A 180 7.00 3.01 14.14
N TYR A 181 8.30 2.78 14.32
CA TYR A 181 8.79 1.60 15.06
C TYR A 181 8.37 1.61 16.53
N LYS A 182 8.32 2.78 17.17
CA LYS A 182 7.78 2.90 18.54
C LYS A 182 6.30 2.49 18.59
N ALA A 183 5.48 2.97 17.66
CA ALA A 183 4.07 2.61 17.59
C ALA A 183 3.86 1.11 17.28
N LEU A 184 4.64 0.54 16.35
CA LEU A 184 4.60 -0.90 16.07
C LEU A 184 4.88 -1.73 17.32
N ASN A 185 5.91 -1.35 18.10
CA ASN A 185 6.22 -1.99 19.37
C ASN A 185 5.10 -1.83 20.41
N ASP A 186 4.51 -0.64 20.54
CA ASP A 186 3.43 -0.37 21.48
C ASP A 186 2.15 -1.18 21.18
N HIS A 187 1.93 -1.54 19.91
CA HIS A 187 0.82 -2.40 19.46
C HIS A 187 1.21 -3.88 19.36
N HIS A 188 2.38 -4.25 19.90
CA HIS A 188 2.88 -5.64 19.94
C HIS A 188 3.03 -6.28 18.55
N VAL A 189 3.36 -5.49 17.53
CA VAL A 189 3.60 -5.99 16.18
C VAL A 189 4.89 -6.80 16.17
N TYR A 190 4.83 -8.01 15.62
CA TYR A 190 5.98 -8.90 15.44
C TYR A 190 6.83 -8.44 14.25
N LEU A 191 7.95 -7.75 14.51
CA LEU A 191 8.70 -7.03 13.47
C LEU A 191 9.30 -7.95 12.40
N GLU A 192 9.75 -9.16 12.78
CA GLU A 192 10.28 -10.15 11.85
C GLU A 192 9.23 -10.66 10.84
N GLY A 193 7.95 -10.40 11.11
CA GLY A 193 6.82 -10.64 10.21
C GLY A 193 6.29 -9.38 9.55
N THR A 194 7.11 -8.35 9.33
CA THR A 194 6.75 -7.09 8.65
C THR A 194 7.76 -6.71 7.57
N LEU A 195 7.37 -5.81 6.67
CA LEU A 195 8.27 -5.11 5.76
C LEU A 195 8.04 -3.59 5.86
N LEU A 196 9.08 -2.81 5.58
CA LEU A 196 9.07 -1.36 5.47
C LEU A 196 9.49 -0.96 4.06
#